data_AF-A0A9P0CUM3-F1
#
_entry.id   AF-A0A9P0CUM3-F1
#
_cell.length_a   1.000
_cell.length_b   1.000
_cell.length_c   1.000
_cell.angle_alpha   90.00
_cell.angle_beta   90.00
_cell.angle_gamma   90.00
#
_symmetry.space_group_name_H-M   'P 1'
#
loop_
_entity.id
_entity.type
_entity.pdbx_description
1 polymer ?
#
loop_
_entity_poly.entity_id
_entity_poly.type
_entity_poly.pdbx_seq_one_letter_code
_entity_poly.pdbx_strand_id
1 'polypeptide(L)'
;MTANGILYIIHILLPTMVYAKICNAATNTTSTMRCYICGLTSKDFNCLSRRKEVNPETLRFGLSILHPRIRLFESLLHISYKLSIKKWQLRLPEEREITKKRKEQIQKAFRNEMGLSVDIPKAGFGNTNDGNISRFLPIQKQLLELPE
;
A
#
# COMPACT_ATOMS: atom_id res chain seq x y z
N MET A 1 -24.88 -29.79 30.01
CA MET A 1 -26.24 -29.38 29.59
C MET A 1 -26.88 -28.72 30.80
N THR A 2 -27.16 -27.41 30.73
CA THR A 2 -27.81 -26.69 31.84
C THR A 2 -29.27 -27.15 31.95
N ALA A 3 -29.73 -27.40 33.17
CA ALA A 3 -30.97 -28.12 33.49
C ALA A 3 -32.29 -27.46 33.02
N ASN A 4 -32.25 -26.30 32.35
CA ASN A 4 -33.42 -25.49 31.98
C ASN A 4 -33.58 -25.21 30.47
N GLY A 5 -32.78 -25.83 29.59
CA GLY A 5 -32.98 -25.71 28.13
C GLY A 5 -32.73 -24.33 27.51
N ILE A 6 -32.19 -23.36 28.27
CA ILE A 6 -31.89 -22.02 27.77
C ILE A 6 -30.45 -21.98 27.24
N LEU A 7 -30.31 -21.61 25.96
CA LEU A 7 -29.03 -21.38 25.28
C LEU A 7 -28.73 -19.89 25.23
N TYR A 8 -27.57 -19.49 25.77
CA TYR A 8 -27.06 -18.13 25.64
C TYR A 8 -25.95 -18.10 24.58
N ILE A 9 -26.06 -17.17 23.63
CA ILE A 9 -25.05 -16.94 22.58
C ILE A 9 -24.55 -15.51 22.72
N ILE A 10 -23.22 -15.34 22.83
CA ILE A 10 -22.56 -14.04 22.86
C ILE A 10 -21.96 -13.76 21.49
N HIS A 11 -22.34 -12.65 20.87
CA HIS A 11 -21.78 -12.19 19.61
C HIS A 11 -20.81 -11.03 19.86
N ILE A 12 -19.56 -11.19 19.42
CA ILE A 12 -18.53 -10.15 19.45
C ILE A 12 -18.24 -9.75 18.01
N LEU A 13 -18.49 -8.48 17.67
CA LEU A 13 -18.23 -7.93 16.35
C LEU A 13 -16.91 -7.16 16.34
N LEU A 14 -16.02 -7.53 15.41
CA LEU A 14 -14.74 -6.87 15.22
C LEU A 14 -14.73 -6.17 13.86
N PRO A 15 -14.61 -4.83 13.80
CA PRO A 15 -14.62 -4.08 12.54
C PRO A 15 -13.24 -4.16 11.87
N THR A 16 -12.83 -5.34 11.41
CA THR A 16 -11.50 -5.57 10.79
C THR A 16 -11.53 -5.47 9.26
N MET A 17 -12.70 -5.59 8.66
CA MET A 17 -12.91 -5.51 7.20
C MET A 17 -13.14 -4.06 6.73
N VAL A 18 -12.29 -3.14 7.17
CA VAL A 18 -12.38 -1.71 6.83
C VAL A 18 -11.18 -1.24 6.01
N TYR A 19 -11.45 -0.34 5.09
CA TYR A 19 -10.41 0.34 4.32
C TYR A 19 -9.74 1.43 5.14
N ALA A 20 -8.44 1.64 4.95
CA ALA A 20 -7.66 2.66 5.64
C ALA A 20 -8.24 4.08 5.52
N LYS A 21 -8.91 4.47 4.41
CA LYS A 21 -9.60 5.79 4.37
C LYS A 21 -10.80 5.85 5.30
N ILE A 22 -11.53 4.75 5.48
CA ILE A 22 -12.63 4.68 6.44
C ILE A 22 -12.06 4.76 7.86
N CYS A 23 -10.95 4.07 8.14
CA CYS A 23 -10.25 4.19 9.41
C CYS A 23 -9.82 5.64 9.68
N ASN A 24 -9.28 6.35 8.69
CA ASN A 24 -8.93 7.76 8.84
C ASN A 24 -10.15 8.63 9.19
N ALA A 25 -11.29 8.43 8.53
CA ALA A 25 -12.51 9.15 8.85
C ALA A 25 -13.01 8.82 10.26
N ALA A 26 -13.00 7.54 10.64
CA ALA A 26 -13.43 7.07 11.95
C ALA A 26 -12.53 7.53 13.11
N THR A 27 -11.25 7.81 12.85
CA THR A 27 -10.30 8.33 13.84
C THR A 27 -10.12 9.84 13.78
N ASN A 28 -10.95 10.57 13.02
CA ASN A 28 -10.82 12.00 12.76
C ASN A 28 -9.43 12.42 12.24
N THR A 29 -8.75 11.50 11.53
CA THR A 29 -7.47 11.77 10.88
C THR A 29 -7.73 12.45 9.54
N THR A 30 -7.50 13.77 9.49
CA THR A 30 -7.85 14.63 8.34
C THR A 30 -7.13 14.27 7.03
N SER A 31 -5.94 13.68 7.12
CA SER A 31 -5.10 13.40 5.94
C SER A 31 -4.97 11.91 5.67
N THR A 32 -5.16 11.53 4.41
CA THR A 32 -4.94 10.16 3.93
C THR A 32 -3.47 9.74 3.92
N MET A 33 -2.55 10.69 4.10
CA MET A 33 -1.10 10.45 4.21
C MET A 33 -0.62 10.30 5.65
N ARG A 34 -1.52 10.44 6.63
CA ARG A 34 -1.21 10.17 8.04
C ARG A 34 -1.65 8.76 8.41
N CYS A 35 -0.86 8.12 9.25
CA CYS A 35 -1.22 6.82 9.79
C CYS A 35 -2.41 6.96 10.76
N TYR A 36 -3.52 6.24 10.57
CA TYR A 36 -4.66 6.29 11.51
C TYR A 36 -4.34 5.68 12.88
N ILE A 37 -3.24 4.92 13.01
CA ILE A 37 -2.85 4.22 14.24
C ILE A 37 -2.04 5.16 15.15
N CYS A 38 -0.94 5.71 14.63
CA CYS A 38 -0.03 6.57 15.40
C CYS A 38 -0.13 8.07 15.04
N GLY A 39 -0.82 8.42 13.96
CA GLY A 39 -0.95 9.80 13.50
C GLY A 39 0.34 10.40 12.90
N LEU A 40 1.40 9.62 12.70
CA LEU A 40 2.66 10.07 12.10
C LEU A 40 2.58 10.19 10.57
N THR A 41 3.47 11.00 9.99
CA THR A 41 3.62 11.19 8.54
C THR A 41 4.83 10.45 7.99
N SER A 42 4.94 10.32 6.66
CA SER A 42 6.12 9.74 6.00
C SER A 42 7.44 10.42 6.39
N LYS A 43 7.43 11.73 6.71
CA LYS A 43 8.63 12.42 7.19
C LYS A 43 9.08 11.95 8.56
N ASP A 44 8.12 11.66 9.44
CA ASP A 44 8.40 11.15 10.78
C ASP A 44 8.91 9.71 10.73
N PHE A 45 8.36 8.88 9.84
CA PHE A 45 8.80 7.49 9.66
C PHE A 45 10.24 7.35 9.16
N ASN A 46 10.79 8.37 8.50
CA ASN A 46 12.20 8.39 8.09
C ASN A 46 13.15 8.62 9.29
N CYS A 47 12.63 8.94 10.48
CA CYS A 47 13.40 9.15 11.69
C CYS A 47 13.13 8.00 12.67
N LEU A 48 13.97 6.96 12.64
CA LEU A 48 13.78 5.73 13.43
C LEU A 48 13.78 5.95 14.96
N SER A 49 14.29 7.09 15.43
CA SER A 49 14.28 7.47 16.85
C SER A 49 12.92 8.02 17.30
N ARG A 50 12.07 8.51 16.39
CA ARG A 50 10.74 9.02 16.73
C ARG A 50 9.79 7.87 17.00
N ARG A 51 9.48 7.64 18.26
CA ARG A 51 8.37 6.77 18.69
C ARG A 51 7.22 7.64 19.17
N LYS A 52 6.00 7.24 18.83
CA LYS A 52 4.79 7.89 19.30
C LYS A 52 3.86 6.82 19.85
N GLU A 53 3.25 7.13 20.99
CA GLU A 53 2.24 6.27 21.60
C GLU A 53 1.04 6.13 20.66
N VAL A 54 0.53 4.90 20.61
CA VAL A 54 -0.57 4.50 19.74
C VAL A 54 -1.85 4.51 20.57
N ASN A 55 -2.93 5.05 20.01
CA ASN A 55 -4.23 4.97 20.64
C ASN A 55 -4.77 3.52 20.54
N PRO A 56 -5.01 2.80 21.66
CA PRO A 56 -5.49 1.42 21.64
C PRO A 56 -6.80 1.24 20.88
N GLU A 57 -7.69 2.24 20.89
CA GLU A 57 -8.97 2.19 20.16
C GLU A 57 -8.80 2.06 18.65
N THR A 58 -7.66 2.47 18.11
CA THR A 58 -7.38 2.35 16.67
C THR A 58 -7.01 0.92 16.27
N LEU A 59 -6.61 0.09 17.23
CA LEU A 59 -6.20 -1.30 16.99
C LEU A 59 -7.39 -2.21 16.67
N ARG A 60 -8.61 -1.82 17.07
CA ARG A 60 -9.85 -2.57 16.77
C ARG A 60 -10.15 -2.72 15.28
N PHE A 61 -9.58 -1.82 14.47
CA PHE A 61 -9.73 -1.85 13.00
C PHE A 61 -8.86 -2.91 12.34
N GLY A 62 -7.90 -3.50 13.06
CA GLY A 62 -6.94 -4.45 12.52
C GLY A 62 -6.08 -3.87 11.39
N LEU A 63 -5.42 -4.77 10.65
CA LEU A 63 -4.61 -4.45 9.48
C LEU A 63 -5.26 -5.00 8.21
N SER A 64 -5.59 -4.11 7.28
CA SER A 64 -6.18 -4.50 5.99
C SER A 64 -5.11 -4.96 4.99
N ILE A 65 -4.54 -6.16 5.17
CA ILE A 65 -3.36 -6.71 4.44
C ILE A 65 -3.32 -6.44 2.93
N LEU A 66 -4.48 -6.45 2.26
CA LEU A 66 -4.61 -6.12 0.84
C LEU A 66 -4.01 -4.74 0.50
N HIS A 67 -4.33 -3.70 1.27
CA HIS A 67 -3.95 -2.32 0.95
C HIS A 67 -2.45 -2.06 1.14
N PRO A 68 -1.79 -2.47 2.25
CA PRO A 68 -0.34 -2.39 2.38
C PRO A 68 0.38 -3.08 1.22
N ARG A 69 -0.10 -4.23 0.75
CA ARG A 69 0.52 -4.93 -0.39
C ARG A 69 0.42 -4.13 -1.69
N ILE A 70 -0.77 -3.61 -2.01
CA ILE A 70 -0.95 -2.75 -3.20
C ILE A 70 -0.08 -1.48 -3.10
N ARG A 71 -0.04 -0.85 -1.92
CA ARG A 71 0.77 0.36 -1.69
C ARG A 71 2.27 0.08 -1.74
N LEU A 72 2.72 -1.08 -1.27
CA LEU A 72 4.11 -1.53 -1.39
C LEU A 72 4.49 -1.74 -2.86
N PHE A 73 3.62 -2.37 -3.65
CA PHE A 73 3.88 -2.51 -5.08
C PHE A 73 3.99 -1.17 -5.79
N GLU A 74 3.04 -0.28 -5.50
CA GLU A 74 3.04 1.08 -6.05
C GLU A 74 4.32 1.85 -5.65
N SER A 75 4.76 1.75 -4.39
CA SER A 75 5.98 2.43 -3.93
C SER A 75 7.24 1.90 -4.61
N LEU A 76 7.36 0.58 -4.79
CA LEU A 76 8.47 -0.05 -5.51
C LEU A 76 8.53 0.41 -6.97
N LEU A 77 7.38 0.48 -7.65
CA LEU A 77 7.29 1.03 -9.00
C LEU A 77 7.77 2.49 -9.03
N HIS A 78 7.28 3.34 -8.13
CA HIS A 78 7.71 4.74 -8.07
C HIS A 78 9.20 4.91 -7.77
N ILE A 79 9.80 4.03 -6.95
CA ILE A 79 11.24 4.00 -6.73
C ILE A 79 11.97 3.61 -8.02
N SER A 80 11.49 2.57 -8.72
CA SER A 80 12.10 2.10 -9.98
C SER A 80 12.10 3.17 -11.08
N TYR A 81 11.04 3.99 -11.16
CA TYR A 81 10.95 5.09 -12.11
C TYR A 81 11.92 6.23 -11.79
N LYS A 82 12.20 6.45 -10.50
CA LYS A 82 13.02 7.55 -10.00
C LYS A 82 14.47 7.17 -9.70
N LEU A 83 14.86 5.93 -9.99
CA LEU A 83 16.19 5.40 -9.65
C LEU A 83 17.35 6.23 -10.25
N SER A 84 17.14 6.81 -11.43
CA SER A 84 18.11 7.68 -12.10
C SER A 84 18.27 9.04 -11.42
N ILE A 85 17.18 9.62 -10.91
CA ILE A 85 17.14 10.99 -10.36
C ILE A 85 17.41 10.98 -8.84
N LYS A 86 17.05 9.88 -8.16
CA LYS A 86 17.23 9.68 -6.70
C LYS A 86 16.58 10.77 -5.83
N LYS A 87 15.52 11.43 -6.33
CA LYS A 87 14.75 12.46 -5.61
C LYS A 87 13.31 12.04 -5.41
N TRP A 88 12.73 12.39 -4.26
CA TRP A 88 11.31 12.14 -3.98
C TRP A 88 10.38 13.02 -4.81
N GLN A 89 10.63 14.34 -4.83
CA GLN A 89 9.84 15.33 -5.58
C GLN A 89 10.55 15.72 -6.86
N LEU A 90 9.83 15.68 -7.98
CA LEU A 90 10.31 16.12 -9.30
C LEU A 90 9.85 17.55 -9.54
N ARG A 91 10.76 18.51 -9.37
CA ARG A 91 10.45 19.95 -9.51
C ARG A 91 10.75 20.46 -10.90
N LEU A 92 11.78 19.90 -11.55
CA LEU A 92 12.21 20.31 -12.89
C LEU A 92 11.43 19.55 -13.98
N PRO A 93 11.11 20.19 -15.11
CA PRO A 93 10.44 19.53 -16.22
C PRO A 93 11.28 18.41 -16.84
N GLU A 94 12.60 18.59 -16.93
CA GLU A 94 13.53 17.57 -17.45
C GLU A 94 13.49 16.28 -16.62
N GLU A 95 13.48 16.40 -15.29
CA GLU A 95 13.36 15.27 -14.36
C GLU A 95 12.04 14.49 -14.58
N ARG A 96 10.96 15.20 -14.90
CA ARG A 96 9.66 14.58 -15.19
C ARG A 96 9.69 13.79 -16.49
N GLU A 97 10.31 14.33 -17.54
CA GLU A 97 10.46 13.65 -18.82
C GLU A 97 11.33 12.39 -18.71
N ILE A 98 12.45 12.45 -17.99
CA ILE A 98 13.29 11.28 -17.73
C ILE A 98 12.49 10.19 -16.99
N THR A 99 11.75 10.58 -15.95
CA THR A 99 10.91 9.64 -15.18
C THR A 99 9.81 9.04 -16.04
N LYS A 100 9.17 9.83 -16.91
CA LYS A 100 8.11 9.38 -17.81
C LYS A 100 8.63 8.35 -18.82
N LYS A 101 9.78 8.62 -19.45
CA LYS A 101 10.45 7.66 -20.34
C LYS A 101 10.78 6.36 -19.61
N ARG A 102 11.30 6.45 -18.37
CA ARG A 102 11.61 5.26 -17.56
C ARG A 102 10.35 4.48 -17.18
N LYS A 103 9.26 5.16 -16.83
CA LYS A 103 7.96 4.54 -16.56
C LYS A 103 7.45 3.78 -17.78
N GLU A 104 7.49 4.37 -18.98
CA GLU A 104 7.06 3.71 -20.21
C GLU A 104 7.91 2.47 -20.54
N GLN A 105 9.23 2.54 -20.33
CA GLN A 105 10.12 1.38 -20.50
C GLN A 105 9.74 0.23 -19.57
N ILE A 106 9.55 0.53 -18.29
CA ILE A 106 9.22 -0.48 -17.28
C ILE A 106 7.83 -1.06 -17.54
N GLN A 107 6.82 -0.23 -17.86
CA GLN A 107 5.49 -0.72 -18.23
C GLN A 107 5.50 -1.67 -19.43
N LYS A 108 6.32 -1.37 -20.45
CA LYS A 108 6.52 -2.25 -21.61
C LYS A 108 7.21 -3.57 -21.20
N ALA A 109 8.24 -3.52 -20.36
CA ALA A 109 8.91 -4.72 -19.86
C ALA A 109 7.94 -5.64 -19.08
N PHE A 110 7.16 -5.08 -18.16
CA PHE A 110 6.12 -5.82 -17.43
C PHE A 110 5.08 -6.47 -18.37
N ARG A 111 4.70 -5.78 -19.44
CA ARG A 111 3.76 -6.31 -20.44
C ARG A 111 4.38 -7.41 -21.31
N ASN A 112 5.64 -7.26 -21.71
CA ASN A 112 6.32 -8.18 -22.60
C ASN A 112 6.79 -9.46 -21.89
N GLU A 113 7.38 -9.31 -20.69
CA GLU A 113 7.97 -10.43 -19.95
C GLU A 113 6.94 -11.17 -19.09
N MET A 114 5.96 -10.45 -18.54
CA MET A 114 4.99 -11.03 -17.60
C MET A 114 3.53 -10.95 -18.07
N GLY A 115 3.25 -10.32 -19.22
CA GLY A 115 1.87 -10.11 -19.67
C GLY A 115 1.07 -9.14 -18.79
N LEU A 116 1.73 -8.39 -17.91
CA LEU A 116 1.08 -7.54 -16.90
C LEU A 116 1.03 -6.07 -17.33
N SER A 117 -0.12 -5.43 -17.11
CA SER A 117 -0.31 -3.99 -17.35
C SER A 117 -0.31 -3.22 -16.03
N VAL A 118 0.78 -2.52 -15.73
CA VAL A 118 1.00 -1.89 -14.41
C VAL A 118 0.92 -0.36 -14.46
N ASP A 119 0.42 0.26 -13.40
CA ASP A 119 0.36 1.71 -13.18
C ASP A 119 -0.28 2.54 -14.33
N ILE A 120 -1.30 1.96 -14.97
CA ILE A 120 -2.10 2.61 -16.01
C ILE A 120 -3.36 3.19 -15.36
N PRO A 121 -3.64 4.51 -15.51
CA PRO A 121 -4.87 5.10 -14.99
C PRO A 121 -6.10 4.50 -15.69
N LYS A 122 -7.11 4.11 -14.92
CA LYS A 122 -8.41 3.65 -15.46
C LYS A 122 -9.40 4.81 -15.46
N ALA A 123 -10.25 4.89 -16.48
CA ALA A 123 -11.28 5.92 -16.55
C ALA A 123 -12.24 5.77 -15.36
N GLY A 124 -12.47 6.87 -14.62
CA GLY A 124 -13.38 6.92 -13.49
C GLY A 124 -12.85 6.38 -12.15
N PHE A 125 -11.83 5.50 -12.11
CA PHE A 125 -11.31 5.00 -10.83
C PHE A 125 -9.90 4.40 -10.85
N GLY A 126 -9.01 4.93 -10.00
CA GLY A 126 -7.75 4.28 -9.62
C GLY A 126 -6.77 4.02 -10.78
N ASN A 127 -5.92 3.01 -10.60
CA ASN A 127 -5.01 2.52 -11.63
C ASN A 127 -5.13 0.99 -11.77
N THR A 128 -4.36 0.40 -12.68
CA THR A 128 -4.33 -1.05 -12.87
C THR A 128 -3.75 -1.83 -11.70
N ASN A 129 -3.08 -1.18 -10.73
CA ASN A 129 -2.45 -1.84 -9.59
C ASN A 129 -3.50 -2.28 -8.56
N ASP A 130 -4.20 -3.36 -8.89
CA ASP A 130 -5.19 -3.97 -8.02
C ASP A 130 -4.58 -5.13 -7.19
N GLY A 131 -5.45 -5.78 -6.41
CA GLY A 131 -5.07 -6.91 -5.58
C GLY A 131 -4.42 -8.04 -6.35
N ASN A 132 -4.84 -8.29 -7.60
CA ASN A 132 -4.29 -9.37 -8.42
C ASN A 132 -2.89 -9.02 -8.89
N ILE A 133 -2.67 -7.80 -9.40
CA ILE A 133 -1.32 -7.37 -9.81
C ILE A 133 -0.34 -7.42 -8.62
N SER A 134 -0.79 -6.96 -7.44
CA SER A 134 0.04 -6.97 -6.24
C SER A 134 0.45 -8.38 -5.76
N ARG A 135 -0.28 -9.44 -6.18
CA ARG A 135 0.04 -10.85 -5.87
C ARG A 135 1.13 -11.44 -6.75
N PHE A 136 1.54 -10.78 -7.84
CA PHE A 136 2.62 -11.28 -8.70
C PHE A 136 4.02 -10.96 -8.15
N LEU A 137 4.15 -9.94 -7.29
CA LEU A 137 5.41 -9.54 -6.65
C LEU A 137 6.16 -10.67 -5.88
N PRO A 138 5.50 -11.54 -5.09
CA PRO A 138 6.19 -12.58 -4.33
C PRO A 138 6.43 -13.88 -5.12
N ILE A 139 5.91 -14.03 -6.34
CA ILE A 139 6.01 -15.30 -7.10
C ILE A 139 7.33 -15.39 -7.88
N GLN A 140 8.00 -14.26 -8.14
CA GLN A 140 9.26 -14.22 -8.88
C GLN A 140 10.51 -14.47 -8.02
N LYS A 141 10.42 -15.30 -6.97
CA LYS A 141 11.61 -15.78 -6.23
C LYS A 141 12.51 -16.68 -7.10
N GLN A 142 12.15 -16.92 -8.35
CA GLN A 142 12.81 -17.85 -9.27
C GLN A 142 13.62 -17.17 -10.40
N LEU A 143 13.71 -15.83 -10.43
CA LEU A 143 14.43 -15.08 -11.49
C LEU A 143 15.56 -14.17 -10.95
N LEU A 144 15.90 -14.30 -9.67
CA LEU A 144 16.96 -13.53 -9.01
C LEU A 144 18.19 -14.41 -8.69
N GLU A 145 18.43 -15.45 -9.49
CA GLU A 145 19.77 -16.00 -9.69
C GLU A 145 20.51 -15.04 -10.64
N LEU A 146 21.03 -13.95 -10.08
CA LEU A 146 21.99 -13.08 -10.77
C LEU A 146 23.34 -13.80 -10.75
N PRO A 147 23.99 -14.07 -11.90
CA PRO A 147 25.36 -14.55 -11.91
C PRO A 147 26.29 -13.47 -11.36
N GLU A 148 27.28 -13.91 -10.57
CA GLU A 148 28.34 -13.12 -9.95
C GLU A 148 29.14 -12.27 -10.95
#